data_AF-A0A1F5RK24-F1
#
_entry.id   AF-A0A1F5RK24-F1
#
_cell.length_a   1.000
_cell.length_b   1.000
_cell.length_c   1.000
_cell.angle_alpha   90.00
_cell.angle_beta   90.00
_cell.angle_gamma   90.00
#
_symmetry.space_group_name_H-M   'P 1'
#
loop_
_entity.id
_entity.type
_entity.pdbx_description
1 polymer ?
#
loop_
_entity_poly.entity_id
_entity_poly.type
_entity_poly.pdbx_seq_one_letter_code
_entity_poly.pdbx_strand_id
1 'polypeptide(L)'
;MGRAMNAAVLEGELQHFFATEVLQLLGLARATGRLELARGEERADLYVEDGRPVFARTTGVSVRLGDVLVHRGDIRPEAVEFALAMQKDQPGERLGEMLVKSGALSPEQVKIAVIEVQRRILYGVLLWQEGRFRFLPGERVEAEDIQLDLELDRLILEGLRIADQARSR
;
A
#
# COMPACT_ATOMS: atom_id res chain seq x y z
N MET A 1 -4.31 29.02 -11.76
CA MET A 1 -5.17 27.86 -12.10
C MET A 1 -5.67 27.27 -10.79
N GLY A 2 -6.98 27.40 -10.52
CA GLY A 2 -7.58 26.89 -9.29
C GLY A 2 -7.49 25.37 -9.24
N ARG A 3 -6.91 24.83 -8.17
CA ARG A 3 -7.10 23.42 -7.82
C ARG A 3 -8.60 23.20 -7.71
N ALA A 4 -9.17 22.41 -8.63
CA ALA A 4 -10.47 21.84 -8.39
C ALA A 4 -10.36 21.10 -7.05
N MET A 5 -11.11 21.55 -6.04
CA MET A 5 -11.30 20.73 -4.87
C MET A 5 -12.04 19.49 -5.38
N ASN A 6 -11.32 18.38 -5.55
CA ASN A 6 -11.98 17.10 -5.73
C ASN A 6 -12.72 16.84 -4.42
N ALA A 7 -13.99 17.22 -4.39
CA ALA A 7 -14.87 16.88 -3.29
C ALA A 7 -14.87 15.36 -3.18
N ALA A 8 -14.64 14.86 -1.97
CA ALA A 8 -14.82 13.45 -1.71
C ALA A 8 -16.23 13.05 -2.12
N VAL A 9 -16.34 12.01 -2.94
CA VAL A 9 -17.65 11.53 -3.44
C VAL A 9 -18.20 10.42 -2.54
N LEU A 10 -17.34 9.81 -1.72
CA LEU A 10 -17.71 8.80 -0.73
C LEU A 10 -16.82 8.94 0.50
N GLU A 11 -17.40 9.12 1.69
CA GLU A 11 -16.67 9.12 2.95
C GLU A 11 -17.52 8.53 4.08
N GLY A 12 -16.86 8.03 5.12
CA GLY A 12 -17.55 7.38 6.24
C GLY A 12 -16.60 6.81 7.28
N GLU A 13 -17.17 6.02 8.18
CA GLU A 13 -16.46 5.39 9.30
C GLU A 13 -16.35 3.88 9.08
N LEU A 14 -15.17 3.32 9.34
CA LEU A 14 -14.85 1.91 9.09
C LEU A 14 -15.61 0.94 10.00
N GLN A 15 -16.13 1.43 11.12
CA GLN A 15 -17.00 0.66 12.02
C GLN A 15 -18.42 0.45 11.47
N HIS A 16 -18.82 1.23 10.45
CA HIS A 16 -20.12 1.11 9.78
C HIS A 16 -20.00 0.49 8.38
N PHE A 17 -18.88 0.77 7.70
CA PHE A 17 -18.56 0.23 6.38
C PHE A 17 -17.13 -0.28 6.39
N PHE A 18 -16.96 -1.60 6.43
CA PHE A 18 -15.62 -2.19 6.46
C PHE A 18 -14.85 -1.83 5.19
N ALA A 19 -13.52 -1.74 5.29
CA ALA A 19 -12.67 -1.39 4.15
C ALA A 19 -12.87 -2.34 2.95
N THR A 20 -13.20 -3.61 3.21
CA THR A 20 -13.56 -4.60 2.19
C THR A 20 -14.82 -4.21 1.42
N GLU A 21 -15.87 -3.74 2.10
CA GLU A 21 -17.15 -3.34 1.48
C GLU A 21 -16.97 -2.09 0.63
N VAL A 22 -16.18 -1.12 1.12
CA VAL A 22 -15.82 0.08 0.35
C VAL A 22 -15.08 -0.31 -0.92
N LEU A 23 -14.08 -1.19 -0.84
CA LEU A 23 -13.34 -1.64 -2.02
C LEU A 23 -14.23 -2.43 -2.98
N GLN A 24 -15.12 -3.29 -2.50
CA GLN A 24 -16.10 -4.01 -3.34
C GLN A 24 -16.99 -3.03 -4.11
N LEU A 25 -17.49 -2.00 -3.44
CA LEU A 25 -18.29 -0.94 -4.06
C LEU A 25 -17.50 -0.23 -5.18
N LEU A 26 -16.24 0.13 -4.90
CA LEU A 26 -15.36 0.74 -5.91
C LEU A 26 -15.08 -0.19 -7.09
N GLY A 27 -14.95 -1.50 -6.82
CA GLY A 27 -14.82 -2.54 -7.84
C GLY A 27 -16.04 -2.63 -8.75
N LEU A 28 -17.25 -2.71 -8.17
CA LEU A 28 -18.52 -2.75 -8.90
C LEU A 28 -18.75 -1.49 -9.74
N ALA A 29 -18.40 -0.33 -9.19
CA ALA A 29 -18.51 0.95 -9.88
C ALA A 29 -17.42 1.18 -10.94
N ARG A 30 -16.43 0.29 -11.06
CA ARG A 30 -15.22 0.47 -11.89
C ARG A 30 -14.54 1.81 -11.62
N ALA A 31 -14.50 2.19 -10.34
CA ALA A 31 -14.03 3.50 -9.92
C ALA A 31 -12.52 3.64 -10.18
N THR A 32 -12.11 4.87 -10.50
CA THR A 32 -10.69 5.25 -10.56
C THR A 32 -10.46 6.42 -9.62
N GLY A 33 -9.50 6.31 -8.72
CA GLY A 33 -9.22 7.33 -7.73
C GLY A 33 -8.39 6.82 -6.54
N ARG A 34 -8.29 7.66 -5.52
CA ARG A 34 -7.58 7.37 -4.28
C ARG A 34 -8.55 7.18 -3.12
N LEU A 35 -8.45 6.04 -2.44
CA LEU A 35 -9.10 5.76 -1.17
C LEU A 35 -8.12 6.07 -0.04
N GLU A 36 -8.38 7.14 0.69
CA GLU A 36 -7.70 7.49 1.93
C GLU A 36 -8.34 6.73 3.10
N LEU A 37 -7.52 6.14 3.97
CA LEU A 37 -7.96 5.54 5.23
C LEU A 37 -7.13 6.07 6.38
N ALA A 38 -7.74 6.29 7.54
CA ALA A 38 -7.05 6.72 8.74
C ALA A 38 -7.62 6.08 10.01
N ARG A 39 -6.73 5.61 10.89
CA ARG A 39 -7.04 5.06 12.21
C ARG A 39 -5.99 5.56 13.21
N GLY A 40 -6.41 6.41 14.14
CA GLY A 40 -5.47 7.11 15.05
C GLY A 40 -4.43 7.91 14.26
N GLU A 41 -3.16 7.62 14.47
CA GLU A 41 -2.03 8.23 13.74
C GLU A 41 -1.66 7.48 12.44
N GLU A 42 -2.19 6.27 12.25
CA GLU A 42 -1.93 5.46 11.07
C GLU A 42 -2.80 5.92 9.88
N ARG A 43 -2.17 6.11 8.72
CA ARG A 43 -2.84 6.47 7.48
C ARG A 43 -2.44 5.52 6.38
N ALA A 44 -3.38 5.17 5.52
CA ALA A 44 -3.11 4.40 4.31
C ALA A 44 -3.78 5.06 3.10
N ASP A 45 -3.09 5.02 1.97
CA ASP A 45 -3.67 5.39 0.67
C ASP A 45 -3.70 4.14 -0.21
N LEU A 46 -4.87 3.84 -0.76
CA LEU A 46 -5.07 2.83 -1.78
C LEU A 46 -5.48 3.51 -3.08
N TYR A 47 -4.75 3.28 -4.15
CA TYR A 47 -5.10 3.77 -5.48
C TYR A 47 -5.79 2.65 -6.25
N VAL A 48 -6.91 3.00 -6.86
CA VAL A 48 -7.76 2.09 -7.62
C VAL A 48 -7.89 2.62 -9.04
N GLU A 49 -7.75 1.74 -10.03
CA GLU A 49 -7.99 2.03 -11.45
C GLU A 49 -8.92 0.97 -12.04
N ASP A 50 -9.98 1.40 -12.73
CA ASP A 50 -11.04 0.51 -13.26
C ASP A 50 -11.55 -0.50 -12.21
N GLY A 51 -11.68 -0.07 -10.95
CA GLY A 51 -12.12 -0.92 -9.84
C GLY A 51 -11.05 -1.87 -9.28
N ARG A 52 -9.81 -1.81 -9.76
CA ARG A 52 -8.70 -2.68 -9.32
C ARG A 52 -7.69 -1.91 -8.48
N PRO A 53 -7.25 -2.43 -7.32
CA PRO A 53 -6.15 -1.84 -6.57
C PRO A 53 -4.84 -1.91 -7.38
N VAL A 54 -4.24 -0.75 -7.65
CA VAL A 54 -2.97 -0.64 -8.41
C VAL A 54 -1.81 -0.16 -7.57
N PHE A 55 -2.06 0.49 -6.43
CA PHE A 55 -1.00 0.93 -5.53
C PHE A 55 -1.49 1.05 -4.10
N ALA A 56 -0.60 0.79 -3.14
CA ALA A 56 -0.87 0.97 -1.71
C ALA A 56 0.34 1.56 -0.98
N ARG A 57 0.10 2.53 -0.09
CA ARG A 57 1.11 3.03 0.85
C ARG A 57 0.52 3.28 2.22
N THR A 58 1.35 3.26 3.25
CA THR A 58 0.95 3.53 4.63
C THR A 58 2.00 4.38 5.35
N THR A 59 1.56 5.17 6.33
CA THR A 59 2.44 5.78 7.35
C THR A 59 2.70 4.82 8.51
N GLY A 60 1.97 3.70 8.58
CA GLY A 60 2.13 2.66 9.58
C GLY A 60 3.51 2.00 9.50
N VAL A 61 4.03 1.60 10.66
CA VAL A 61 5.37 1.01 10.78
C VAL A 61 5.38 -0.48 10.43
N SER A 62 4.22 -1.10 10.27
CA SER A 62 4.05 -2.56 10.27
C SER A 62 4.74 -3.29 9.11
N VAL A 63 5.06 -2.62 8.00
CA VAL A 63 5.69 -3.26 6.84
C VAL A 63 6.64 -2.29 6.13
N ARG A 64 7.95 -2.55 6.19
CA ARG A 64 8.97 -1.79 5.45
C ARG A 64 9.62 -2.63 4.37
N LEU A 65 10.02 -2.00 3.27
CA LEU A 65 10.72 -2.65 2.15
C LEU A 65 12.01 -3.36 2.60
N GLY A 66 12.80 -2.70 3.46
CA GLY A 66 14.02 -3.28 4.01
C GLY A 66 13.79 -4.59 4.76
N ASP A 67 12.75 -4.64 5.60
CA ASP A 67 12.42 -5.83 6.40
C ASP A 67 12.00 -7.01 5.51
N VAL A 68 11.27 -6.73 4.44
CA VAL A 68 10.87 -7.73 3.44
C VAL A 68 12.08 -8.28 2.70
N LEU A 69 12.98 -7.42 2.23
CA LEU A 69 14.20 -7.81 1.52
C LEU A 69 15.11 -8.68 2.40
N VAL A 70 15.26 -8.34 3.68
CA VAL A 70 16.03 -9.12 4.65
C VAL A 70 15.39 -10.47 4.92
N HIS A 71 14.08 -10.53 5.17
CA HIS A 71 13.38 -11.80 5.43
C HIS A 71 13.45 -12.78 4.26
N ARG A 72 13.50 -12.26 3.03
CA ARG A 72 13.64 -13.05 1.81
C ARG A 72 15.07 -13.56 1.58
N GLY A 73 16.05 -13.05 2.34
CA GLY A 73 17.46 -13.34 2.14
C GLY A 73 18.06 -12.65 0.91
N ASP A 74 17.34 -11.69 0.32
CA ASP A 74 17.80 -10.94 -0.86
C ASP A 74 18.97 -10.00 -0.50
N ILE A 75 19.01 -9.53 0.75
CA ILE A 75 20.03 -8.61 1.25
C ILE A 75 20.28 -8.84 2.74
N ARG A 76 21.50 -8.52 3.21
CA ARG A 76 21.82 -8.53 4.64
C ARG A 76 21.29 -7.27 5.35
N PRO A 77 20.91 -7.34 6.63
CA PRO A 77 20.39 -6.20 7.39
C PRO A 77 21.30 -4.97 7.34
N GLU A 78 22.62 -5.17 7.41
CA GLU A 78 23.61 -4.09 7.49
C GLU A 78 23.64 -3.24 6.21
N ALA A 79 23.36 -3.84 5.05
CA ALA A 79 23.30 -3.12 3.78
C ALA A 79 22.02 -2.27 3.67
N VAL A 80 20.91 -2.73 4.25
CA VAL A 80 19.68 -1.92 4.37
C VAL A 80 19.90 -0.75 5.30
N GLU A 81 20.52 -0.97 6.46
CA GLU A 81 20.85 0.08 7.42
C GLU A 81 21.75 1.15 6.80
N PHE A 82 22.78 0.72 6.05
CA PHE A 82 23.66 1.63 5.33
C PHE A 82 22.90 2.46 4.28
N ALA A 83 22.04 1.83 3.48
CA ALA A 83 21.24 2.53 2.48
C ALA A 83 20.26 3.53 3.13
N LEU A 84 19.62 3.16 4.25
CA LEU A 84 18.75 4.06 5.01
C LEU A 84 19.51 5.24 5.63
N ALA A 85 20.76 5.04 6.07
CA ALA A 85 21.59 6.12 6.56
C ALA A 85 21.91 7.12 5.44
N MET A 86 22.28 6.63 4.25
CA MET A 86 22.53 7.47 3.07
C MET A 86 21.28 8.20 2.58
N GLN A 87 20.09 7.58 2.72
CA GLN A 87 18.82 8.18 2.30
C GLN A 87 18.50 9.47 3.09
N LYS A 88 18.98 9.59 4.34
CA LYS A 88 18.79 10.80 5.16
C LYS A 88 19.41 12.04 4.52
N ASP A 89 20.52 11.85 3.80
CA ASP A 89 21.25 12.92 3.12
C ASP A 89 20.77 13.14 1.68
N GLN A 90 19.90 12.26 1.16
CA GLN A 90 19.34 12.31 -0.19
C GLN A 90 17.81 12.25 -0.16
N PRO A 91 17.14 13.32 0.34
CA PRO A 91 15.70 13.36 0.46
C PRO A 91 15.04 13.24 -0.92
N GLY A 92 14.17 12.23 -1.06
CA GLY A 92 13.44 11.93 -2.29
C GLY A 92 13.94 10.68 -3.02
N GLU A 93 15.13 10.17 -2.72
CA GLU A 93 15.60 8.93 -3.32
C GLU A 93 14.94 7.71 -2.66
N ARG A 94 14.44 6.76 -3.46
CA ARG A 94 13.75 5.56 -2.96
C ARG A 94 14.77 4.51 -2.55
N LEU A 95 14.57 3.88 -1.37
CA LEU A 95 15.45 2.81 -0.88
C LEU A 95 15.70 1.71 -1.94
N GLY A 96 14.65 1.29 -2.64
CA GLY A 96 14.76 0.29 -3.70
C GLY A 96 15.68 0.73 -4.84
N GLU A 97 15.56 1.97 -5.31
CA GLU A 97 16.43 2.53 -6.35
C GLU A 97 17.88 2.63 -5.88
N MET A 98 18.13 3.05 -4.63
CA MET A 98 19.47 3.12 -4.05
C MET A 98 20.14 1.73 -4.01
N LEU A 99 19.38 0.70 -3.64
CA LEU A 99 19.88 -0.67 -3.59
C LEU A 99 20.16 -1.25 -4.99
N VAL A 100 19.42 -0.82 -6.01
CA VAL A 100 19.71 -1.17 -7.41
C VAL A 100 20.94 -0.44 -7.92
N LYS A 101 21.02 0.89 -7.70
CA LYS A 101 22.14 1.73 -8.15
C LYS A 101 23.48 1.29 -7.54
N SER A 102 23.47 0.82 -6.29
CA SER A 102 24.67 0.31 -5.62
C SER A 102 25.06 -1.11 -6.07
N GLY A 103 24.23 -1.79 -6.88
CA GLY A 103 24.45 -3.17 -7.30
C GLY A 103 24.14 -4.21 -6.23
N ALA A 104 23.56 -3.81 -5.08
CA ALA A 104 23.19 -4.71 -4.00
C ALA A 104 22.01 -5.61 -4.37
N LEU A 105 21.09 -5.12 -5.21
CA LEU A 105 19.90 -5.84 -5.68
C LEU A 105 19.65 -5.62 -7.16
N SER A 106 19.02 -6.61 -7.80
CA SER A 106 18.46 -6.43 -9.14
C SER A 106 17.13 -5.66 -9.09
N PRO A 107 16.73 -4.98 -10.19
CA PRO A 107 15.41 -4.35 -10.29
C PRO A 107 14.25 -5.31 -10.01
N GLU A 108 14.38 -6.58 -10.43
CA GLU A 108 13.34 -7.58 -10.23
C GLU A 108 13.18 -7.97 -8.75
N GLN A 109 14.27 -8.13 -8.00
CA GLN A 109 14.20 -8.39 -6.56
C GLN A 109 13.49 -7.25 -5.80
N VAL A 110 13.83 -6.00 -6.15
CA VAL A 110 13.17 -4.82 -5.58
C VAL A 110 11.69 -4.80 -5.95
N LYS A 111 11.36 -5.06 -7.22
CA LYS A 111 9.97 -5.11 -7.69
C LYS A 111 9.14 -6.13 -6.91
N ILE A 112 9.63 -7.36 -6.75
CA ILE A 112 8.94 -8.40 -6.00
C ILE A 112 8.71 -7.97 -4.55
N ALA A 113 9.75 -7.43 -3.89
CA ALA A 113 9.64 -6.98 -2.50
C ALA A 113 8.67 -5.79 -2.33
N VAL A 114 8.67 -4.83 -3.27
CA VAL A 114 7.72 -3.71 -3.28
C VAL A 114 6.28 -4.22 -3.42
N ILE A 115 6.01 -5.15 -4.35
CA ILE A 115 4.68 -5.75 -4.51
C ILE A 115 4.26 -6.46 -3.22
N GLU A 116 5.17 -7.16 -2.56
CA GLU A 116 4.90 -7.83 -1.28
C GLU A 116 4.57 -6.84 -0.16
N VAL A 117 5.31 -5.73 -0.04
CA VAL A 117 5.00 -4.65 0.90
C VAL A 117 3.59 -4.11 0.65
N GLN A 118 3.30 -3.74 -0.60
CA GLN A 118 2.00 -3.17 -0.98
C GLN A 118 0.84 -4.13 -0.69
N ARG A 119 1.01 -5.45 -0.95
CA ARG A 119 0.02 -6.48 -0.58
C ARG A 119 -0.21 -6.54 0.92
N ARG A 120 0.85 -6.53 1.73
CA ARG A 120 0.74 -6.58 3.20
C ARG A 120 0.05 -5.33 3.74
N ILE A 121 0.32 -4.16 3.18
CA ILE A 121 -0.39 -2.90 3.53
C ILE A 121 -1.88 -3.08 3.24
N LEU A 122 -2.22 -3.49 2.02
CA LEU A 122 -3.60 -3.67 1.59
C LEU A 122 -4.33 -4.67 2.50
N TYR A 123 -3.77 -5.86 2.75
CA TYR A 123 -4.35 -6.83 3.69
C TYR A 123 -4.47 -6.28 5.11
N GLY A 124 -3.47 -5.56 5.60
CA GLY A 124 -3.51 -4.96 6.95
C GLY A 124 -4.64 -3.97 7.11
N VAL A 125 -4.89 -3.14 6.09
CA VAL A 125 -5.99 -2.16 6.07
C VAL A 125 -7.35 -2.85 6.04
N LEU A 126 -7.49 -3.98 5.33
CA LEU A 126 -8.75 -4.76 5.33
C LEU A 126 -9.16 -5.25 6.72
N LEU A 127 -8.21 -5.34 7.67
CA LEU A 127 -8.46 -5.79 9.04
C LEU A 127 -8.86 -4.64 9.99
N TRP A 128 -8.87 -3.39 9.53
CA TRP A 128 -9.25 -2.26 10.38
C TRP A 128 -10.75 -2.30 10.68
N GLN A 129 -11.09 -2.34 11.96
CA GLN A 129 -12.46 -2.36 12.49
C GLN A 129 -13.01 -0.95 12.78
N GLU A 130 -12.13 0.04 12.87
CA GLU A 130 -12.44 1.41 13.25
C GLU A 130 -11.56 2.39 12.47
N GLY A 131 -11.98 3.65 12.42
CA GLY A 131 -11.32 4.70 11.66
C GLY A 131 -12.25 5.34 10.64
N ARG A 132 -11.67 6.11 9.73
CA ARG A 132 -12.38 6.88 8.71
C ARG A 132 -11.80 6.61 7.34
N PHE A 133 -12.65 6.68 6.32
CA PHE A 133 -12.22 6.57 4.93
C PHE A 133 -12.79 7.72 4.10
N ARG A 134 -12.10 8.01 2.99
CA ARG A 134 -12.51 9.02 2.02
C ARG A 134 -12.04 8.62 0.63
N PHE A 135 -12.93 8.66 -0.35
CA PHE A 135 -12.61 8.42 -1.74
C PHE A 135 -12.56 9.72 -2.55
N LEU A 136 -11.43 9.92 -3.23
CA LEU A 136 -11.12 11.05 -4.08
C LEU A 136 -11.05 10.57 -5.54
N PRO A 137 -12.12 10.77 -6.34
CA PRO A 137 -12.18 10.27 -7.70
C PRO A 137 -11.15 10.97 -8.60
N GLY A 138 -10.62 10.22 -9.57
CA GLY A 138 -9.68 10.73 -10.58
C GLY A 138 -8.25 10.94 -10.09
N GLU A 139 -7.97 10.85 -8.79
CA GLU A 139 -6.59 10.88 -8.29
C GLU A 139 -5.85 9.59 -8.64
N ARG A 140 -4.74 9.72 -9.37
CA ARG A 140 -3.89 8.60 -9.79
C ARG A 140 -2.54 8.68 -9.10
N VAL A 141 -1.84 7.56 -9.07
CA VAL A 141 -0.48 7.53 -8.55
C VAL A 141 0.45 8.27 -9.53
N GLU A 142 1.16 9.27 -9.04
CA GLU A 142 2.18 9.97 -9.84
C GLU A 142 3.52 9.23 -9.68
N ALA A 143 4.16 8.88 -10.79
CA ALA A 143 5.55 8.40 -10.84
C ALA A 143 5.86 7.11 -10.04
N GLU A 144 4.97 6.12 -10.02
CA GLU A 144 5.26 4.78 -9.47
C GLU A 144 5.33 3.74 -10.61
N ASP A 145 6.52 3.20 -10.86
CA ASP A 145 6.77 2.23 -11.93
C ASP A 145 6.33 0.79 -11.56
N ILE A 146 6.11 0.54 -10.26
CA ILE A 146 5.74 -0.77 -9.73
C ILE A 146 4.30 -0.72 -9.23
N GLN A 147 3.41 -1.24 -10.06
CA GLN A 147 1.99 -1.35 -9.75
C GLN A 147 1.62 -2.75 -9.28
N LEU A 148 0.62 -2.81 -8.42
CA LEU A 148 -0.11 -4.03 -8.11
C LEU A 148 -0.96 -4.42 -9.34
N ASP A 149 -0.96 -5.71 -9.65
CA ASP A 149 -1.96 -6.31 -10.52
C ASP A 149 -2.72 -7.36 -9.69
N LEU A 150 -3.74 -6.88 -8.97
CA LEU A 150 -4.53 -7.71 -8.06
C LEU A 150 -6.00 -7.68 -8.47
N GLU A 151 -6.56 -8.86 -8.63
CA GLU A 151 -8.01 -9.02 -8.68
C GLU A 151 -8.58 -8.91 -7.26
N LEU A 152 -9.53 -7.99 -7.08
CA LEU A 152 -10.10 -7.67 -5.77
C LEU A 152 -10.73 -8.88 -5.09
N ASP A 153 -11.36 -9.78 -5.85
CA ASP A 153 -11.97 -10.99 -5.29
C ASP A 153 -10.94 -11.93 -4.66
N ARG A 154 -9.78 -12.10 -5.32
CA ARG A 154 -8.67 -12.88 -4.76
C ARG A 154 -8.10 -12.21 -3.51
N LEU A 155 -7.99 -10.88 -3.53
CA LEU A 155 -7.51 -10.10 -2.42
C LEU A 155 -8.37 -10.30 -1.16
N ILE A 156 -9.69 -10.22 -1.30
CA ILE A 156 -10.62 -10.36 -0.19
C ILE A 156 -10.57 -11.77 0.40
N LEU A 157 -10.56 -12.80 -0.45
CA LEU A 157 -10.43 -14.19 -0.02
C LEU A 157 -9.12 -14.43 0.75
N GLU A 158 -8.01 -13.86 0.28
CA GLU A 158 -6.72 -13.99 0.95
C GLU A 158 -6.68 -13.19 2.27
N GLY A 159 -7.27 -12.00 2.32
CA GLY A 159 -7.41 -11.20 3.53
C GLY A 159 -8.22 -11.91 4.63
N LEU A 160 -9.35 -12.54 4.25
CA LEU A 160 -10.16 -13.34 5.18
C LEU A 160 -9.38 -14.54 5.73
N ARG A 161 -8.60 -15.23 4.89
CA ARG A 161 -7.73 -16.33 5.31
C ARG A 161 -6.67 -15.88 6.32
N ILE A 162 -6.05 -14.73 6.11
CA ILE A 162 -5.04 -14.17 7.03
C ILE A 162 -5.68 -13.79 8.37
N ALA A 163 -6.87 -13.17 8.35
CA ALA A 163 -7.61 -12.80 9.56
C ALA A 163 -7.96 -14.02 10.42
N ASP A 164 -8.36 -15.12 9.79
CA ASP A 164 -8.71 -16.37 10.46
C ASP A 164 -7.49 -17.04 11.12
N GLN A 165 -6.34 -17.00 10.46
CA GLN A 165 -5.07 -17.48 11.01
C GLN A 165 -4.58 -16.67 12.21
N ALA A 166 -4.83 -15.36 12.21
CA ALA A 166 -4.47 -14.47 13.32
C ALA A 166 -5.37 -14.67 14.56
N ARG A 167 -6.61 -15.13 14.39
CA ARG A 167 -7.54 -15.45 15.50
C ARG A 167 -7.32 -16.83 16.11
N SER A 168 -6.66 -17.73 15.39
CA SER A 168 -6.40 -19.11 15.82
C SER A 168 -5.03 -19.30 16.50
N ARG A 169 -4.34 -18.19 16.82
CA ARG A 169 -3.09 -18.14 17.58
C ARG A 169 -3.31 -17.39 18.88
#